data_AF-A0A954YSB7-F1
#
_entry.id   AF-A0A954YSB7-F1
#
_cell.length_a   1.000
_cell.length_b   1.000
_cell.length_c   1.000
_cell.angle_alpha   90.00
_cell.angle_beta   90.00
_cell.angle_gamma   90.00
#
_symmetry.space_group_name_H-M   'P 1'
#
loop_
_entity.id
_entity.type
_entity.pdbx_description
1 polymer ?
#
loop_
_entity_poly.entity_id
_entity_poly.type
_entity_poly.pdbx_seq_one_letter_code
_entity_poly.pdbx_strand_id
1 'polypeptide(L)'
;MNFRSAFTLVEVLIVVIVIGILAAIVVPQFADATTEADHIAASQLVAIVQRKIGEYYATHGEWPLAIDDNWFSPPGLPRNPYTDGPASLTVQNIDGKTELEVKHSNAGPIIYWYNQANGLFHTRVPWQGNNADTLALYNRVNHVDAKNY
;
A
#
# COMPACT_ATOMS: atom_id res chain seq x y z
N MET A 1 53.05 -15.29 28.54
CA MET A 1 52.88 -13.86 28.87
C MET A 1 51.62 -13.38 28.19
N ASN A 2 50.59 -13.03 28.97
CA ASN A 2 49.28 -12.67 28.43
C ASN A 2 49.16 -11.14 28.42
N PHE A 3 49.25 -10.51 27.25
CA PHE A 3 48.93 -9.10 27.07
C PHE A 3 47.42 -8.92 27.21
N ARG A 4 46.96 -8.44 28.38
CA ARG A 4 45.59 -7.94 28.52
C ARG A 4 45.57 -6.53 27.97
N SER A 5 45.09 -6.38 26.73
CA SER A 5 44.82 -5.07 26.14
C SER A 5 43.65 -4.43 26.88
N ALA A 6 43.89 -3.32 27.55
CA ALA A 6 42.84 -2.51 28.18
C ALA A 6 42.28 -1.56 27.12
N PHE A 7 41.00 -1.72 26.78
CA PHE A 7 40.27 -0.76 25.94
C PHE A 7 40.27 0.62 26.60
N THR A 8 40.57 1.66 25.84
CA THR A 8 40.54 3.02 26.38
C THR A 8 39.12 3.58 26.35
N LEU A 9 38.76 4.41 27.34
CA LEU A 9 37.46 5.10 27.36
C LEU A 9 37.25 5.98 26.11
N VAL A 10 38.34 6.55 25.59
CA VAL A 10 38.31 7.38 24.37
C VAL A 10 37.95 6.56 23.14
N GLU A 11 38.45 5.33 23.05
CA GLU A 11 38.15 4.41 21.94
C GLU A 11 36.68 4.02 21.93
N VAL A 12 36.08 3.75 23.09
CA VAL A 12 34.63 3.51 23.20
C VAL A 12 33.83 4.78 22.93
N LEU A 13 34.31 5.94 23.39
CA LEU A 13 33.63 7.23 23.17
C LEU A 13 33.50 7.58 21.69
N ILE A 14 34.60 7.45 20.92
CA ILE A 14 34.59 7.74 19.48
C ILE A 14 33.67 6.76 18.74
N VAL A 15 33.68 5.47 19.11
CA VAL A 15 32.81 4.46 18.50
C VAL A 15 31.33 4.80 18.70
N VAL A 16 30.92 5.17 19.92
CA VAL A 16 29.51 5.54 20.19
C VAL A 16 29.12 6.81 19.44
N ILE A 17 30.02 7.79 19.31
CA ILE A 17 29.77 9.00 18.52
C ILE A 17 29.56 8.65 17.04
N VAL A 18 30.43 7.82 16.45
CA VAL A 18 30.32 7.41 15.06
C VAL A 18 29.04 6.61 14.81
N ILE A 19 28.69 5.65 15.68
CA ILE A 19 27.44 4.90 15.59
C ILE A 19 26.23 5.83 15.73
N GLY A 20 26.29 6.84 16.62
CA GLY A 20 25.23 7.83 16.79
C GLY A 20 24.97 8.67 15.53
N ILE A 21 26.02 9.13 14.86
CA ILE A 21 25.91 9.89 13.61
C ILE A 21 25.35 9.00 12.48
N LEU A 22 25.86 7.77 12.34
CA LEU A 22 25.37 6.83 11.33
C LEU A 22 23.90 6.47 11.56
N ALA A 23 23.51 6.17 12.79
CA ALA A 23 22.11 5.85 13.13
C ALA A 23 21.17 7.02 12.81
N ALA A 24 21.57 8.26 13.06
CA ALA A 24 20.76 9.44 12.79
C ALA A 24 20.44 9.64 11.30
N ILE A 25 21.34 9.24 10.39
CA ILE A 25 21.13 9.33 8.94
C ILE A 25 20.36 8.11 8.43
N VAL A 26 20.71 6.93 8.92
CA VAL A 26 20.22 5.65 8.40
C VAL A 26 18.76 5.37 8.77
N VAL A 27 18.35 5.70 9.99
CA VAL A 27 16.98 5.44 10.49
C VAL A 27 15.90 6.14 9.65
N PRO A 28 15.95 7.47 9.38
CA PRO A 28 14.92 8.11 8.57
C PRO A 28 14.89 7.57 7.13
N GLN A 29 16.06 7.28 6.54
CA GLN A 29 16.14 6.74 5.18
C GLN A 29 15.42 5.39 5.02
N PHE A 30 15.53 4.50 6.02
CA PHE A 30 14.85 3.20 5.98
C PHE A 30 13.32 3.32 6.12
N ALA A 31 12.83 4.30 6.90
CA ALA A 31 11.40 4.52 7.07
C ALA A 31 10.73 4.98 5.75
N ASP A 32 11.39 5.89 5.01
CA ASP A 32 10.91 6.38 3.72
C ASP A 32 10.89 5.26 2.67
N ALA A 33 11.96 4.44 2.61
CA ALA A 33 12.06 3.33 1.68
C ALA A 33 10.99 2.26 1.92
N THR A 34 10.64 1.99 3.19
CA THR A 34 9.59 1.04 3.55
C THR A 34 8.22 1.57 3.09
N THR A 35 7.95 2.85 3.32
CA THR A 35 6.69 3.50 2.91
C THR A 35 6.51 3.48 1.40
N GLU A 36 7.55 3.77 0.63
CA GLU A 36 7.47 3.69 -0.84
C GLU A 36 7.34 2.24 -1.34
N ALA A 37 7.96 1.27 -0.66
CA ALA A 37 7.75 -0.15 -0.97
C ALA A 37 6.28 -0.56 -0.78
N ASP A 38 5.61 -0.07 0.27
CA ASP A 38 4.17 -0.29 0.49
C ASP A 38 3.34 0.33 -0.63
N HIS A 39 3.71 1.52 -1.11
CA HIS A 39 3.05 2.17 -2.25
C HIS A 39 3.15 1.36 -3.54
N ILE A 40 4.35 0.86 -3.84
CA ILE A 40 4.61 0.02 -5.00
C ILE A 40 3.85 -1.30 -4.89
N ALA A 41 3.87 -1.96 -3.72
CA ALA A 41 3.18 -3.21 -3.48
C ALA A 41 1.66 -3.05 -3.69
N ALA A 42 1.05 -2.02 -3.10
CA ALA A 42 -0.38 -1.75 -3.29
C ALA A 42 -0.73 -1.50 -4.77
N SER A 43 0.09 -0.73 -5.48
CA SER A 43 -0.10 -0.41 -6.89
C SER A 43 -0.01 -1.65 -7.80
N GLN A 44 0.94 -2.54 -7.51
CA GLN A 44 1.10 -3.81 -8.22
C GLN A 44 -0.09 -4.75 -8.00
N LEU A 45 -0.60 -4.84 -6.76
CA LEU A 45 -1.78 -5.64 -6.45
C LEU A 45 -2.98 -5.18 -7.27
N VAL A 46 -3.26 -3.88 -7.30
CA VAL A 46 -4.35 -3.32 -8.12
C VAL A 46 -4.16 -3.67 -9.60
N ALA A 47 -2.96 -3.49 -10.14
CA ALA A 47 -2.67 -3.79 -11.55
C ALA A 47 -2.88 -5.27 -11.92
N ILE A 48 -2.52 -6.20 -11.03
CA ILE A 48 -2.71 -7.64 -11.24
C ILE A 48 -4.20 -7.97 -11.34
N VAL A 49 -5.01 -7.47 -10.40
CA VAL A 49 -6.46 -7.73 -10.37
C VAL A 49 -7.15 -7.07 -11.55
N GLN A 50 -6.80 -5.82 -11.85
CA GLN A 50 -7.35 -5.08 -12.97
C GLN A 50 -7.09 -5.80 -14.31
N ARG A 51 -5.91 -6.41 -14.47
CA ARG A 51 -5.60 -7.25 -15.63
C ARG A 51 -6.50 -8.48 -15.71
N LYS A 52 -6.74 -9.17 -14.58
CA LYS A 52 -7.63 -10.34 -14.53
C LYS A 52 -9.09 -10.00 -14.84
N ILE A 53 -9.57 -8.86 -14.36
CA ILE A 53 -10.89 -8.33 -14.73
C ILE A 53 -10.94 -8.06 -16.25
N GLY A 54 -9.89 -7.47 -16.82
CA GLY A 54 -9.78 -7.23 -18.26
C GLY A 54 -9.76 -8.52 -19.09
N GLU A 55 -9.04 -9.56 -18.65
CA GLU A 55 -9.05 -10.89 -19.26
C GLU A 55 -10.45 -11.53 -19.23
N TYR A 56 -11.19 -11.37 -18.12
CA TYR A 56 -12.57 -11.85 -17.99
C TYR A 56 -13.49 -11.12 -18.98
N TYR A 57 -13.42 -9.79 -19.03
CA TYR A 57 -14.23 -8.99 -19.96
C TYR A 57 -13.94 -9.36 -21.42
N ALA A 58 -12.68 -9.55 -21.78
CA ALA A 58 -12.28 -9.94 -23.14
C ALA A 58 -12.83 -11.32 -23.56
N THR A 59 -13.11 -12.20 -22.60
CA THR A 59 -13.60 -13.57 -22.86
C THR A 59 -15.13 -13.67 -22.79
N HIS A 60 -15.78 -12.90 -21.91
CA HIS A 60 -17.23 -13.00 -21.66
C HIS A 60 -18.03 -11.84 -22.28
N GLY A 61 -17.38 -10.72 -22.62
CA GLY A 61 -18.04 -9.52 -23.15
C GLY A 61 -18.76 -8.68 -22.08
N GLU A 62 -18.70 -9.08 -20.82
CA GLU A 62 -19.31 -8.41 -19.67
C GLU A 62 -18.36 -8.32 -18.48
N TRP A 63 -18.56 -7.32 -17.63
CA TRP A 63 -17.78 -7.19 -16.40
C TRP A 63 -18.18 -8.30 -15.43
N PRO A 64 -17.22 -8.91 -14.72
CA PRO A 64 -17.54 -9.96 -13.77
C PRO A 64 -18.43 -9.41 -12.65
N LEU A 65 -19.40 -10.21 -12.20
CA LEU A 65 -20.29 -9.81 -11.10
C LEU A 65 -19.60 -9.83 -9.73
N ALA A 66 -18.49 -10.55 -9.60
CA ALA A 66 -17.66 -10.62 -8.40
C ALA A 66 -16.20 -10.88 -8.77
N ILE A 67 -15.28 -10.50 -7.88
CA ILE A 67 -13.87 -10.86 -8.01
C ILE A 67 -13.70 -12.30 -7.52
N ASP A 68 -13.01 -13.12 -8.31
CA ASP A 68 -12.67 -14.49 -7.94
C ASP A 68 -11.38 -14.52 -7.11
N ASP A 69 -11.37 -15.27 -6.01
CA ASP A 69 -10.19 -15.44 -5.14
C ASP A 69 -8.98 -16.06 -5.88
N ASN A 70 -9.23 -16.80 -6.97
CA ASN A 70 -8.17 -17.38 -7.80
C ASN A 70 -7.50 -16.37 -8.73
N TRP A 71 -7.96 -15.13 -8.77
CA TRP A 71 -7.28 -14.05 -9.52
C TRP A 71 -6.05 -13.53 -8.78
N PHE A 72 -5.87 -13.94 -7.54
CA PHE A 72 -4.73 -13.62 -6.70
C PHE A 72 -3.71 -14.77 -6.67
N SER A 73 -2.44 -14.42 -6.46
CA SER A 73 -1.34 -15.39 -6.27
C SER A 73 -0.55 -15.00 -5.02
N PRO A 74 -0.68 -15.73 -3.88
CA PRO A 74 -1.51 -16.92 -3.67
C PRO A 74 -3.03 -16.61 -3.72
N PRO A 75 -3.91 -17.63 -3.90
CA PRO A 75 -5.35 -17.43 -3.93
C PRO A 75 -5.88 -16.78 -2.64
N GLY A 76 -6.85 -15.88 -2.80
CA GLY A 76 -7.45 -15.09 -1.74
C GLY A 76 -7.03 -13.61 -1.76
N LEU A 77 -7.82 -12.76 -1.11
CA LEU A 77 -7.55 -11.32 -1.08
C LEU A 77 -6.17 -11.02 -0.45
N PRO A 78 -5.27 -10.33 -1.16
CA PRO A 78 -3.96 -9.99 -0.66
C PRO A 78 -4.11 -9.01 0.51
N ARG A 79 -3.19 -9.07 1.46
CA ARG A 79 -3.12 -8.06 2.51
C ARG A 79 -2.77 -6.71 1.88
N ASN A 80 -3.51 -5.66 2.23
CA ASN A 80 -3.12 -4.30 1.88
C ASN A 80 -1.97 -3.87 2.79
N PRO A 81 -0.84 -3.39 2.25
CA PRO A 81 0.32 -3.01 3.04
C PRO A 81 0.05 -1.85 4.03
N TYR A 82 -1.02 -1.08 3.82
CA TYR A 82 -1.41 0.04 4.69
C TYR A 82 -2.29 -0.35 5.88
N THR A 83 -2.70 -1.62 6.00
CA THR A 83 -3.59 -2.04 7.09
C THR A 83 -3.14 -3.34 7.75
N ASP A 84 -3.30 -3.41 9.06
CA ASP A 84 -3.05 -4.63 9.85
C ASP A 84 -4.28 -5.55 9.94
N GLY A 85 -5.42 -5.15 9.37
CA GLY A 85 -6.65 -5.92 9.37
C GLY A 85 -6.74 -6.95 8.22
N PRO A 86 -7.68 -7.91 8.33
CA PRO A 86 -7.94 -8.86 7.25
C PRO A 86 -8.41 -8.11 6.00
N ALA A 87 -7.90 -8.50 4.84
CA ALA A 87 -8.36 -7.98 3.57
C ALA A 87 -9.87 -8.20 3.42
N SER A 88 -10.61 -7.13 3.16
CA SER A 88 -12.03 -7.24 2.82
C SER A 88 -12.31 -6.51 1.51
N LEU A 89 -13.17 -7.14 0.70
CA LEU A 89 -13.62 -6.65 -0.58
C LEU A 89 -15.11 -6.37 -0.49
N THR A 90 -15.54 -5.20 -0.97
CA THR A 90 -16.95 -4.92 -1.23
C THR A 90 -17.18 -4.85 -2.74
N VAL A 91 -18.23 -5.53 -3.19
CA VAL A 91 -18.71 -5.54 -4.58
C VAL A 91 -19.91 -4.61 -4.66
N GLN A 92 -19.96 -3.75 -5.69
CA GLN A 92 -20.92 -2.67 -5.97
C GLN A 92 -20.58 -1.29 -5.40
N ASN A 93 -20.92 -0.27 -6.22
CA ASN A 93 -20.83 1.17 -5.93
C ASN A 93 -21.07 1.40 -4.45
N ILE A 94 -20.12 2.03 -3.77
CA ILE A 94 -20.11 2.11 -2.32
C ILE A 94 -21.45 2.71 -1.87
N ASP A 95 -22.32 1.85 -1.36
CA ASP A 95 -23.74 2.14 -1.15
C ASP A 95 -23.89 3.35 -0.22
N GLY A 96 -24.07 4.53 -0.81
CA GLY A 96 -24.22 5.80 -0.12
C GLY A 96 -22.96 6.46 0.47
N LYS A 97 -21.74 5.98 0.19
CA LYS A 97 -20.50 6.69 0.61
C LYS A 97 -19.89 7.47 -0.54
N THR A 98 -19.46 8.71 -0.27
CA THR A 98 -18.70 9.50 -1.24
C THR A 98 -17.34 8.86 -1.51
N GLU A 99 -16.79 9.01 -2.72
CA GLU A 99 -15.49 8.41 -3.08
C GLU A 99 -14.36 8.88 -2.14
N LEU A 100 -14.47 10.10 -1.60
CA LEU A 100 -13.54 10.64 -0.60
C LEU A 100 -13.54 9.85 0.72
N GLU A 101 -14.70 9.38 1.18
CA GLU A 101 -14.79 8.51 2.36
C GLU A 101 -14.10 7.15 2.13
N VAL A 102 -14.02 6.70 0.88
CA VAL A 102 -13.44 5.39 0.54
C VAL A 102 -11.94 5.49 0.31
N LYS A 103 -11.44 6.64 -0.17
CA LYS A 103 -10.01 6.91 -0.36
C LYS A 103 -9.20 6.76 0.94
N HIS A 104 -9.76 7.17 2.08
CA HIS A 104 -9.00 7.26 3.34
C HIS A 104 -9.77 6.93 4.64
N SER A 105 -10.99 6.36 4.62
CA SER A 105 -11.72 6.11 5.88
C SER A 105 -10.92 5.27 6.88
N ASN A 106 -10.62 5.88 8.03
CA ASN A 106 -9.91 5.23 9.14
C ASN A 106 -10.80 4.28 9.96
N ALA A 107 -12.07 4.14 9.60
CA ALA A 107 -13.10 3.56 10.47
C ALA A 107 -13.88 2.37 9.86
N GLY A 108 -13.38 1.75 8.79
CA GLY A 108 -14.09 0.64 8.11
C GLY A 108 -13.18 -0.54 7.75
N PRO A 109 -13.74 -1.77 7.70
CA PRO A 109 -13.00 -2.96 7.27
C PRO A 109 -12.68 -2.96 5.77
N ILE A 110 -13.36 -2.11 4.98
CA ILE A 110 -13.29 -2.10 3.51
C ILE A 110 -11.91 -1.61 3.08
N ILE A 111 -11.16 -2.52 2.46
CA ILE A 111 -9.78 -2.29 2.02
C ILE A 111 -9.73 -2.21 0.50
N TYR A 112 -10.51 -3.07 -0.16
CA TYR A 112 -10.67 -3.11 -1.61
C TYR A 112 -12.14 -2.90 -1.97
N TRP A 113 -12.37 -2.32 -3.15
CA TRP A 113 -13.70 -2.26 -3.74
C TRP A 113 -13.62 -2.51 -5.22
N TYR A 114 -14.67 -3.16 -5.71
CA TYR A 114 -14.84 -3.47 -7.12
C TYR A 114 -16.16 -2.92 -7.64
N ASN A 115 -16.07 -2.14 -8.70
CA ASN A 115 -17.22 -1.56 -9.38
C ASN A 115 -17.58 -2.39 -10.61
N GLN A 116 -18.60 -3.23 -10.47
CA GLN A 116 -19.15 -4.05 -11.55
C GLN A 116 -19.70 -3.25 -12.75
N ALA A 117 -20.03 -1.96 -12.59
CA ALA A 117 -20.59 -1.16 -13.68
C ALA A 117 -19.52 -0.75 -14.69
N ASN A 118 -18.27 -0.62 -14.26
CA ASN A 118 -17.15 -0.14 -15.09
C ASN A 118 -15.90 -1.00 -14.99
N GLY A 119 -15.92 -2.10 -14.24
CA GLY A 119 -14.80 -3.02 -14.11
C GLY A 119 -13.62 -2.49 -13.28
N LEU A 120 -13.78 -1.38 -12.55
CA LEU A 120 -12.67 -0.78 -11.80
C LEU A 120 -12.49 -1.45 -10.45
N PHE A 121 -11.25 -1.86 -10.15
CA PHE A 121 -10.83 -2.36 -8.85
C PHE A 121 -9.84 -1.40 -8.21
N HIS A 122 -10.14 -0.94 -7.01
CA HIS A 122 -9.29 0.01 -6.29
C HIS A 122 -9.02 -0.46 -4.85
N THR A 123 -7.98 0.11 -4.26
CA THR A 123 -7.53 -0.09 -2.89
C THR A 123 -7.46 1.24 -2.13
N ARG A 124 -7.69 1.16 -0.83
CA ARG A 124 -7.55 2.28 0.11
C ARG A 124 -6.09 2.72 0.20
N VAL A 125 -5.86 4.01 0.46
CA VAL A 125 -4.54 4.58 0.80
C VAL A 125 -4.55 5.26 2.18
N PRO A 126 -3.40 5.41 2.85
CA PRO A 126 -3.31 6.10 4.12
C PRO A 126 -3.46 7.62 3.95
N TRP A 127 -3.98 8.28 4.98
CA TRP A 127 -4.09 9.74 5.04
C TRP A 127 -2.72 10.42 5.00
N GLN A 128 -2.53 11.38 4.09
CA GLN A 128 -1.25 12.08 3.87
C GLN A 128 -1.15 13.43 4.59
N GLY A 129 -2.06 13.75 5.50
CA GLY A 129 -2.10 15.05 6.19
C GLY A 129 -3.00 16.09 5.53
N ASN A 130 -3.28 15.96 4.22
CA ASN A 130 -4.23 16.80 3.49
C ASN A 130 -4.92 16.03 2.35
N ASN A 131 -5.97 16.65 1.78
CA ASN A 131 -6.76 16.04 0.70
C ASN A 131 -6.00 15.91 -0.62
N ALA A 132 -5.14 16.88 -0.96
CA ALA A 132 -4.44 16.92 -2.24
C ALA A 132 -3.41 15.79 -2.36
N ASP A 133 -2.59 15.60 -1.32
CA ASP A 133 -1.57 14.57 -1.28
C ASP A 133 -2.19 13.17 -1.14
N THR A 134 -3.28 13.05 -0.37
CA THR A 134 -4.03 11.79 -0.26
C THR A 134 -4.64 11.40 -1.61
N LEU A 135 -5.18 12.37 -2.36
CA LEU A 135 -5.70 12.15 -3.69
C LEU A 135 -4.60 11.78 -4.69
N ALA A 136 -3.46 12.46 -4.63
CA ALA A 136 -2.31 12.16 -5.48
C ALA A 136 -1.81 10.73 -5.27
N LEU A 137 -1.67 10.31 -4.00
CA LEU A 137 -1.29 8.94 -3.65
C LEU A 137 -2.35 7.94 -4.12
N TYR A 138 -3.63 8.23 -3.87
CA TYR A 138 -4.73 7.38 -4.31
C TYR A 138 -4.70 7.16 -5.83
N ASN A 139 -4.57 8.23 -6.61
CA ASN A 139 -4.52 8.16 -8.06
C ASN A 139 -3.30 7.37 -8.55
N ARG A 140 -2.14 7.59 -7.92
CA ARG A 140 -0.89 6.85 -8.22
C ARG A 140 -1.03 5.35 -7.95
N VAL A 141 -1.60 4.98 -6.81
CA VAL A 141 -1.75 3.57 -6.42
C VAL A 141 -2.80 2.86 -7.27
N ASN A 142 -3.92 3.53 -7.53
CA ASN A 142 -5.07 2.93 -8.23
C ASN A 142 -5.07 3.13 -9.74
N HIS A 143 -4.02 3.74 -10.30
CA HIS A 143 -3.91 4.05 -11.73
C HIS A 143 -5.10 4.87 -12.24
N VAL A 144 -5.65 5.76 -11.39
CA VAL A 144 -6.74 6.66 -11.75
C VAL A 144 -6.16 7.90 -12.41
N ASP A 145 -6.55 8.18 -13.65
CA ASP A 145 -6.11 9.39 -14.36
C ASP A 145 -6.75 10.62 -13.70
N ALA A 146 -5.93 11.65 -13.42
CA ALA A 146 -6.33 12.84 -12.66
C ALA A 146 -7.38 13.72 -13.37
N LYS A 147 -7.85 13.30 -14.54
CA LYS A 147 -8.76 14.05 -15.42
C LYS A 147 -10.24 13.73 -15.25
N ASN A 148 -10.60 12.77 -14.40
CA ASN A 148 -12.00 12.33 -14.21
C ASN A 148 -12.54 12.69 -12.82
N TYR A 149 -12.44 13.96 -12.45
CA TYR A 149 -13.21 14.58 -11.35
C TYR A 149 -13.72 15.96 -11.76
#